data_AF-A0A508X1U0-F1
#
_entry.id   AF-A0A508X1U0-F1
#
_cell.length_a   1.000
_cell.length_b   1.000
_cell.length_c   1.000
_cell.angle_alpha   90.00
_cell.angle_beta   90.00
_cell.angle_gamma   90.00
#
_symmetry.space_group_name_H-M   'P 1'
#
loop_
_entity.id
_entity.type
_entity.pdbx_description
1 polymer ?
#
loop_
_entity_poly.entity_id
_entity_poly.type
_entity_poly.pdbx_seq_one_letter_code
_entity_poly.pdbx_strand_id
1 'polypeptide(L)'
;MSLSRRTILGAMATAAAPIKFASGAVATASTLDERITAAKEELIACLTERYGSPEVIDYGRFISVFVPVQPVSVAYDGPGFYEVEWKRRNGKVCRPIFWLDRVEYKTVPGYYYRAETRWRGRLETTTKLKPGAIKIVRKADDYGGRLS
;
A
#
# COMPACT_ATOMS: atom_id res chain seq x y z
N MET A 1 0.44 69.56 16.32
CA MET A 1 0.78 68.55 15.30
C MET A 1 -0.20 67.40 15.44
N SER A 2 -0.80 67.01 14.32
CA SER A 2 -1.97 66.14 14.20
C SER A 2 -1.65 64.65 14.13
N LEU A 3 -2.74 63.86 14.20
CA LEU A 3 -2.95 62.45 13.84
C LEU A 3 -2.81 61.48 15.01
N SER A 4 -3.67 60.49 15.24
CA SER A 4 -5.04 60.18 14.80
C SER A 4 -5.48 58.95 15.60
N ARG A 5 -6.79 58.84 15.90
CA ARG A 5 -7.48 57.66 16.45
C ARG A 5 -7.06 56.32 15.81
N ARG A 6 -7.08 55.24 16.61
CA ARG A 6 -8.03 54.10 16.42
C ARG A 6 -7.88 52.98 17.47
N THR A 7 -8.92 52.86 18.29
CA THR A 7 -9.45 51.60 18.84
C THR A 7 -9.73 50.60 17.72
N ILE A 8 -9.33 49.32 17.85
CA ILE A 8 -10.08 48.17 17.32
C ILE A 8 -9.85 46.95 18.23
N LEU A 9 -10.87 46.66 19.04
CA LEU A 9 -11.23 45.30 19.48
C LEU A 9 -11.72 44.55 18.22
N GLY A 10 -11.20 43.35 17.95
CA GLY A 10 -11.60 42.60 16.77
C GLY A 10 -11.33 41.12 16.93
N ALA A 11 -12.36 40.41 17.41
CA ALA A 11 -12.43 38.96 17.42
C ALA A 11 -12.14 38.40 16.02
N MET A 12 -11.15 37.52 15.91
CA MET A 12 -11.04 36.61 14.78
C MET A 12 -11.68 35.30 15.22
N ALA A 13 -12.98 35.19 14.98
CA ALA A 13 -13.65 33.91 14.94
C ALA A 13 -12.92 33.06 13.88
N THR A 14 -12.32 31.96 14.31
CA THR A 14 -11.82 30.94 13.39
C THR A 14 -13.03 30.38 12.67
N ALA A 15 -13.33 30.91 11.50
CA ALA A 15 -14.32 30.35 10.60
C ALA A 15 -13.87 28.91 10.32
N ALA A 16 -14.60 27.94 10.87
CA ALA A 16 -14.54 26.57 10.39
C ALA A 16 -14.86 26.65 8.89
N ALA A 17 -13.86 26.41 8.06
CA ALA A 17 -14.05 26.35 6.63
C ALA A 17 -15.19 25.36 6.36
N PRO A 18 -16.24 25.74 5.63
CA PRO A 18 -17.28 24.79 5.27
C PRO A 18 -16.58 23.68 4.48
N ILE A 19 -16.66 22.46 4.97
CA ILE A 19 -16.38 21.27 4.19
C ILE A 19 -17.32 21.39 2.99
N LYS A 20 -16.77 21.76 1.84
CA LYS A 20 -17.49 21.70 0.58
C LYS A 20 -17.73 20.22 0.31
N PHE A 21 -18.85 19.70 0.81
CA PHE A 21 -19.49 18.58 0.15
C PHE A 21 -19.74 19.06 -1.27
N ALA A 22 -18.99 18.52 -2.23
CA ALA A 22 -19.37 18.61 -3.62
C ALA A 22 -20.71 17.85 -3.72
N SER A 23 -21.79 18.58 -3.50
CA SER A 23 -23.19 18.17 -3.69
C SER A 23 -23.47 18.05 -5.19
N GLY A 24 -22.65 17.27 -5.89
CA GLY A 24 -22.53 17.30 -7.33
C GLY A 24 -22.58 15.91 -7.96
N ALA A 25 -23.32 14.98 -7.36
CA ALA A 25 -23.97 13.84 -8.02
C ALA A 25 -24.71 12.97 -6.99
N VAL A 26 -25.50 13.55 -6.08
CA VAL A 26 -26.70 12.80 -5.63
C VAL A 26 -27.68 12.96 -6.78
N ALA A 27 -27.46 12.19 -7.85
CA ALA A 27 -28.50 11.94 -8.83
C ALA A 27 -29.74 11.55 -8.02
N THR A 28 -30.87 12.14 -8.38
CA THR A 28 -32.19 12.02 -7.76
C THR A 28 -32.59 10.56 -7.55
N ALA A 29 -32.05 9.93 -6.50
CA ALA A 29 -32.37 8.59 -6.10
C ALA A 29 -33.74 8.67 -5.42
N SER A 30 -34.75 8.20 -6.14
CA SER A 30 -36.16 8.21 -5.77
C SER A 30 -36.47 7.21 -4.66
N THR A 31 -35.59 6.22 -4.44
CA THR A 31 -35.75 5.15 -3.44
C THR A 31 -34.56 5.04 -2.48
N LEU A 32 -34.80 4.41 -1.32
CA LEU A 32 -33.76 4.12 -0.34
C LEU A 32 -32.66 3.22 -0.94
N ASP A 33 -33.05 2.23 -1.75
CA ASP A 33 -32.13 1.27 -2.36
C ASP A 33 -31.20 1.94 -3.39
N GLU A 34 -31.71 2.89 -4.17
CA GLU A 34 -30.89 3.70 -5.08
C GLU A 34 -29.86 4.53 -4.31
N ARG A 35 -30.24 5.10 -3.15
CA ARG A 35 -29.31 5.86 -2.29
C ARG A 35 -28.23 4.97 -1.69
N ILE A 36 -28.57 3.76 -1.26
CA ILE A 36 -27.61 2.79 -0.71
C ILE A 36 -26.63 2.35 -1.82
N THR A 37 -27.15 2.09 -3.02
CA THR A 37 -26.34 1.69 -4.18
C THR A 37 -25.36 2.80 -4.58
N ALA A 38 -25.84 4.04 -4.70
CA ALA A 38 -24.98 5.19 -5.01
C ALA A 38 -23.88 5.40 -3.94
N ALA A 39 -24.23 5.32 -2.66
CA ALA A 39 -23.25 5.46 -1.57
C ALA A 39 -22.18 4.35 -1.60
N LYS A 40 -22.56 3.12 -1.96
CA LYS A 40 -21.63 2.00 -2.15
C LYS A 40 -20.68 2.26 -3.32
N GLU A 41 -21.19 2.69 -4.46
CA GLU A 41 -20.37 2.99 -5.65
C GLU A 41 -19.40 4.13 -5.38
N GLU A 42 -19.86 5.19 -4.72
CA GLU A 42 -19.01 6.33 -4.34
C GLU A 42 -17.89 5.90 -3.37
N LEU A 43 -18.21 5.10 -2.36
CA LEU A 43 -17.20 4.56 -1.43
C LEU A 43 -16.13 3.74 -2.18
N ILE A 44 -16.55 2.84 -3.08
CA ILE A 44 -15.62 2.03 -3.87
C ILE A 44 -14.77 2.93 -4.77
N ALA A 45 -15.36 3.94 -5.41
CA ALA A 45 -14.64 4.87 -6.26
C ALA A 45 -13.57 5.65 -5.48
N CYS A 46 -13.91 6.22 -4.32
CA CYS A 46 -12.96 6.93 -3.47
C CYS A 46 -11.81 6.04 -2.97
N LEU A 47 -12.11 4.81 -2.56
CA LEU A 47 -11.07 3.86 -2.13
C LEU A 47 -10.20 3.41 -3.31
N THR A 48 -10.80 3.26 -4.49
CA THR A 48 -10.08 2.93 -5.73
C THR A 48 -9.12 4.05 -6.13
N GLU A 49 -9.57 5.31 -6.10
CA GLU A 49 -8.74 6.47 -6.42
C GLU A 49 -7.57 6.58 -5.44
N ARG A 50 -7.83 6.39 -4.15
CA ARG A 50 -6.82 6.62 -3.11
C ARG A 50 -5.80 5.48 -2.97
N TYR A 51 -6.23 4.25 -3.18
CA TYR A 51 -5.42 3.07 -2.83
C TYR A 51 -5.28 2.03 -3.97
N GLY A 52 -5.97 2.22 -5.09
CA GLY A 52 -6.04 1.26 -6.19
C GLY A 52 -7.14 0.21 -5.96
N SER A 53 -7.09 -0.89 -6.72
CA SER A 53 -8.18 -1.88 -6.81
C SER A 53 -8.58 -2.52 -5.47
N PRO A 54 -9.73 -2.16 -4.87
CA PRO A 54 -10.23 -2.81 -3.67
C PRO A 54 -10.93 -4.13 -4.01
N GLU A 55 -10.96 -5.04 -3.04
CA GLU A 55 -11.79 -6.24 -3.07
C GLU A 55 -13.10 -5.95 -2.31
N VAL A 56 -14.24 -6.19 -2.95
CA VAL A 56 -15.56 -5.86 -2.41
C VAL A 56 -16.36 -7.13 -2.20
N ILE A 57 -16.86 -7.32 -0.98
CA ILE A 57 -17.76 -8.41 -0.63
C ILE A 57 -19.09 -7.81 -0.18
N ASP A 58 -20.19 -8.21 -0.83
CA ASP A 58 -21.53 -7.70 -0.58
C ASP A 58 -22.42 -8.80 0.02
N TYR A 59 -22.94 -8.56 1.23
CA TYR A 59 -23.82 -9.47 1.95
C TYR A 59 -25.26 -8.95 2.08
N GLY A 60 -25.64 -7.94 1.29
CA GLY A 60 -26.98 -7.34 1.24
C GLY A 60 -27.34 -6.47 2.46
N ARG A 61 -26.94 -6.88 3.67
CA ARG A 61 -27.12 -6.08 4.92
C ARG A 61 -25.89 -5.24 5.27
N PHE A 62 -24.73 -5.61 4.75
CA PHE A 62 -23.50 -4.86 4.89
C PHE A 62 -22.59 -5.16 3.71
N ILE A 63 -21.67 -4.23 3.46
CA ILE A 63 -20.58 -4.40 2.51
C ILE A 63 -19.26 -4.41 3.28
N SER A 64 -18.34 -5.25 2.82
CA SER A 64 -16.94 -5.22 3.25
C SER A 64 -16.09 -4.78 2.07
N VAL A 65 -15.30 -3.72 2.25
CA VAL A 65 -14.35 -3.25 1.24
C VAL A 65 -12.95 -3.43 1.79
N PHE A 66 -12.22 -4.39 1.25
CA PHE A 66 -10.84 -4.65 1.59
C PHE A 66 -9.93 -3.91 0.62
N VAL A 67 -9.09 -3.04 1.15
CA VAL A 67 -8.08 -2.33 0.37
C VAL A 67 -6.72 -2.99 0.66
N PRO A 68 -6.13 -3.71 -0.30
CA PRO A 68 -4.82 -4.29 -0.09
C PRO A 68 -3.78 -3.18 0.06
N VAL A 69 -3.07 -3.17 1.20
CA VAL A 69 -1.93 -2.28 1.39
C VAL A 69 -0.89 -2.61 0.32
N GLN A 70 -0.61 -1.67 -0.57
CA GLN A 70 0.49 -1.81 -1.50
C GLN A 70 1.78 -1.86 -0.67
N PRO A 71 2.58 -2.94 -0.77
CA PRO A 71 3.79 -3.05 0.02
C PRO A 71 4.73 -1.93 -0.38
N VAL A 72 5.14 -1.11 0.58
CA VAL A 72 6.20 -0.12 0.35
C VAL A 72 7.49 -0.88 0.10
N SER A 73 8.27 -0.49 -0.90
CA SER A 73 9.57 -1.13 -1.11
C SER A 73 10.48 -0.77 0.05
N VAL A 74 10.92 -1.78 0.80
CA VAL A 74 11.89 -1.59 1.88
C VAL A 74 13.30 -1.72 1.29
N ALA A 75 14.25 -0.94 1.83
CA ALA A 75 15.65 -1.04 1.44
C ALA A 75 16.25 -2.38 1.90
N TYR A 76 17.12 -2.96 1.09
CA TYR A 76 17.93 -4.10 1.51
C TYR A 76 18.96 -3.64 2.54
N ASP A 77 18.98 -4.24 3.73
CA ASP A 77 19.87 -3.87 4.83
C ASP A 77 20.98 -4.91 5.12
N GLY A 78 20.99 -6.03 4.40
CA GLY A 78 21.98 -7.10 4.55
C GLY A 78 21.39 -8.50 4.38
N PRO A 79 22.22 -9.56 4.48
CA PRO A 79 21.75 -10.93 4.28
C PRO A 79 20.70 -11.35 5.31
N GLY A 80 19.62 -11.99 4.85
CA GLY A 80 18.52 -12.39 5.73
C GLY A 80 17.29 -12.84 4.98
N PHE A 81 16.22 -13.19 5.71
CA PHE A 81 14.93 -13.53 5.12
C PHE A 81 14.16 -12.27 4.77
N TYR A 82 13.68 -12.20 3.53
CA TYR A 82 12.86 -11.10 3.03
C TYR A 82 11.64 -11.65 2.29
N GLU A 83 10.50 -11.02 2.55
CA GLU A 83 9.34 -11.17 1.68
C GLU A 83 9.55 -10.26 0.47
N VAL A 84 9.44 -10.84 -0.73
CA VAL A 84 9.63 -10.10 -1.98
C VAL A 84 8.43 -10.25 -2.88
N GLU A 85 7.98 -9.16 -3.48
CA GLU A 85 7.04 -9.23 -4.59
C GLU A 85 7.80 -9.57 -5.87
N TRP A 86 7.46 -10.70 -6.48
CA TRP A 86 8.12 -11.23 -7.66
C TRP A 86 7.08 -11.69 -8.69
N LYS A 87 7.25 -11.23 -9.93
CA LYS A 87 6.45 -11.66 -11.07
C LYS A 87 7.05 -12.93 -11.67
N ARG A 88 6.32 -14.05 -11.55
CA ARG A 88 6.72 -15.33 -12.17
C ARG A 88 6.64 -15.24 -13.69
N ARG A 89 7.28 -16.20 -14.37
CA ARG A 89 7.25 -16.31 -15.85
C ARG A 89 5.83 -16.39 -16.43
N ASN A 90 4.87 -16.95 -15.69
CA ASN A 90 3.47 -17.03 -16.09
C ASN A 90 2.68 -15.73 -15.85
N GLY A 91 3.35 -14.63 -15.51
CA GLY A 91 2.73 -13.33 -15.26
C GLY A 91 2.11 -13.17 -13.87
N LYS A 92 1.98 -14.24 -13.09
CA LYS A 92 1.42 -14.18 -11.73
C LYS A 92 2.39 -13.47 -10.78
N VAL A 93 1.90 -12.45 -10.10
CA VAL A 93 2.60 -11.81 -8.98
C VAL A 93 2.47 -12.70 -7.76
N CYS A 94 3.58 -12.97 -7.09
CA CYS A 94 3.62 -13.75 -5.85
C CYS A 94 4.53 -13.07 -4.83
N ARG A 95 4.34 -13.41 -3.55
CA ARG A 95 5.12 -12.88 -2.43
C ARG A 95 5.86 -13.99 -1.66
N PRO A 96 6.85 -14.65 -2.29
CA PRO A 96 7.66 -15.64 -1.57
C PRO A 96 8.57 -14.96 -0.54
N ILE A 97 8.96 -15.75 0.46
CA ILE A 97 10.03 -15.39 1.38
C ILE A 97 11.30 -16.12 0.94
N PHE A 98 12.37 -15.36 0.72
CA PHE A 98 13.69 -15.89 0.37
C PHE A 98 14.71 -15.42 1.38
N TRP A 99 15.73 -16.25 1.61
CA TRP A 99 16.99 -15.73 2.12
C TRP A 99 17.72 -15.01 0.99
N LEU A 100 17.90 -13.69 1.11
CA LEU A 100 18.55 -12.87 0.09
C LEU A 100 19.97 -12.54 0.52
N ASP A 101 20.93 -12.80 -0.37
CA ASP A 101 22.30 -12.34 -0.25
C ASP A 101 22.70 -11.54 -1.50
N ARG A 102 23.33 -10.37 -1.31
CA ARG A 102 23.75 -9.51 -2.42
C ARG A 102 25.10 -10.00 -2.93
N VAL A 103 25.13 -10.39 -4.20
CA VAL A 103 26.34 -10.85 -4.88
C VAL A 103 26.68 -9.91 -6.03
N GLU A 104 27.88 -9.34 -5.99
CA GLU A 104 28.39 -8.51 -7.06
C GLU A 104 28.80 -9.35 -8.27
N TYR A 105 28.52 -8.83 -9.48
CA TYR A 105 28.98 -9.48 -10.69
C TYR A 105 30.49 -9.29 -10.83
N LYS A 106 31.22 -10.39 -11.06
CA LYS A 106 32.69 -10.34 -11.23
C LYS A 106 33.14 -9.62 -12.51
N THR A 107 32.29 -9.62 -13.54
CA THR A 107 32.67 -9.24 -14.91
C THR A 107 32.03 -7.97 -15.41
N VAL A 108 30.95 -7.50 -14.77
CA VAL A 108 30.22 -6.30 -15.16
C VAL A 108 29.84 -5.50 -13.91
N PRO A 109 29.77 -4.16 -13.97
CA PRO A 109 29.26 -3.37 -12.86
C PRO A 109 27.82 -3.77 -12.51
N GLY A 110 27.57 -3.99 -11.22
CA GLY A 110 26.25 -4.29 -10.69
C GLY A 110 26.22 -5.50 -9.76
N TYR A 111 25.01 -5.88 -9.36
CA TYR A 111 24.79 -6.99 -8.44
C TYR A 111 23.50 -7.74 -8.76
N TYR A 112 23.41 -8.95 -8.24
CA TYR A 112 22.17 -9.72 -8.16
C TYR A 112 21.94 -10.19 -6.74
N TYR A 113 20.69 -10.49 -6.41
CA TYR A 113 20.38 -11.21 -5.19
C TYR A 113 20.46 -12.72 -5.45
N ARG A 114 21.33 -13.40 -4.72
CA ARG A 114 21.22 -14.84 -4.52
C ARG A 114 20.04 -15.07 -3.58
N ALA A 115 18.95 -15.60 -4.14
CA ALA A 115 17.74 -15.89 -3.41
C ALA A 115 17.64 -17.38 -3.13
N GLU A 116 17.62 -17.75 -1.87
CA GLU A 116 17.54 -19.12 -1.40
C GLU A 116 16.14 -19.40 -0.82
N THR A 117 15.47 -20.42 -1.35
CA THR A 117 14.29 -21.00 -0.71
C THR A 117 14.76 -21.93 0.38
N ARG A 118 14.34 -21.67 1.62
CA ARG A 118 14.63 -22.55 2.75
C ARG A 118 13.34 -23.05 3.39
N TRP A 119 13.30 -24.34 3.69
CA TRP A 119 12.20 -24.99 4.38
C TRP A 119 12.75 -25.75 5.60
N ARG A 120 12.22 -25.45 6.79
CA ARG A 120 12.70 -26.03 8.07
C ARG A 120 14.23 -26.01 8.21
N GLY A 121 14.85 -24.88 7.86
CA GLY A 121 16.30 -24.69 7.91
C GLY A 121 17.11 -25.37 6.79
N ARG A 122 16.49 -26.19 5.92
CA ARG A 122 17.16 -26.81 4.78
C ARG A 122 17.04 -25.94 3.53
N LEU A 123 18.13 -25.82 2.79
CA LEU A 123 18.14 -25.18 1.47
C LEU A 123 17.44 -26.09 0.46
N GLU A 124 16.39 -25.60 -0.18
CA GLU A 124 15.67 -26.34 -1.22
C GLU A 124 16.15 -25.94 -2.62
N THR A 125 16.26 -24.64 -2.88
CA THR A 125 16.60 -24.13 -4.21
C THR A 125 17.27 -22.77 -4.11
N THR A 126 18.16 -22.48 -5.06
CA THR A 126 18.81 -21.17 -5.19
C THR A 126 18.47 -20.58 -6.56
N THR A 127 18.03 -19.32 -6.58
CA THR A 127 17.70 -18.57 -7.79
C THR A 127 18.45 -17.24 -7.80
N LYS A 128 18.84 -16.75 -8.98
CA LYS A 128 19.41 -15.41 -9.14
C LYS A 128 18.29 -14.42 -9.46
N LEU A 129 18.10 -13.42 -8.61
CA LEU A 129 17.10 -12.37 -8.81
C LEU A 129 17.81 -11.06 -9.13
N LYS A 130 17.40 -10.41 -10.22
CA LYS A 130 17.88 -9.06 -10.55
C LYS A 130 17.18 -8.04 -9.65
N PRO A 131 17.87 -7.00 -9.17
CA PRO A 131 17.24 -5.99 -8.29
C PRO A 131 16.01 -5.32 -8.90
N GLY A 132 16.03 -5.03 -10.21
CA GLY A 132 14.88 -4.46 -10.92
C GLY A 132 13.75 -5.43 -11.25
N ALA A 133 13.90 -6.73 -10.96
CA ALA A 133 12.88 -7.76 -11.22
C ALA A 133 12.06 -8.13 -9.98
N ILE A 134 12.38 -7.56 -8.82
CA ILE A 134 11.73 -7.82 -7.55
C ILE A 134 11.51 -6.52 -6.78
N LYS A 135 10.55 -6.54 -5.84
CA LYS A 135 10.37 -5.49 -4.85
C LYS A 135 10.47 -6.11 -3.46
N ILE A 136 11.38 -5.63 -2.62
CA ILE A 136 11.48 -6.10 -1.24
C ILE A 136 10.32 -5.49 -0.46
N VAL A 137 9.42 -6.31 0.07
CA VAL A 137 8.23 -5.87 0.80
C VAL A 137 8.56 -5.60 2.26
N ARG A 138 9.30 -6.51 2.89
CA ARG A 138 9.74 -6.40 4.28
C ARG A 138 10.85 -7.41 4.56
N LYS A 139 11.55 -7.20 5.66
CA LYS A 139 12.36 -8.23 6.31
C LYS A 139 11.45 -9.18 7.10
N ALA A 140 11.76 -10.47 7.06
CA ALA A 140 11.00 -11.54 7.70
C ALA A 140 11.89 -12.27 8.72
N ASP A 141 12.32 -11.55 9.75
CA ASP A 141 13.22 -12.07 10.80
C ASP A 141 12.62 -13.25 11.57
N ASP A 142 11.30 -13.39 11.55
CA ASP A 142 10.50 -14.44 12.17
C ASP A 142 10.46 -15.74 11.36
N TYR A 143 10.72 -15.69 10.05
CA TYR A 143 10.53 -16.83 9.14
C TYR A 143 11.50 -18.01 9.37
N GLY A 144 12.70 -17.72 9.88
CA GLY A 144 13.74 -18.73 10.11
C GLY A 144 13.48 -19.68 11.27
N GLY A 145 12.45 -19.40 12.09
CA GLY A 145 12.24 -20.06 13.38
C GLY A 145 13.39 -19.74 14.33
N ARG A 146 13.12 -18.96 15.39
CA ARG A 146 13.94 -19.13 16.59
C ARG A 146 13.74 -20.58 17.04
N LEU A 147 14.78 -21.39 16.94
CA LEU A 147 14.95 -22.49 17.89
C LEU A 147 15.12 -21.82 19.26
N SER A 148 14.01 -21.53 19.92
CA SER A 148 14.00 -21.33 21.38
C SER A 148 14.28 -22.66 22.05
#